data_AF-A0A3D6EIL9-F1
#
_entry.id   AF-A0A3D6EIL9-F1
#
_cell.length_a   1.000
_cell.length_b   1.000
_cell.length_c   1.000
_cell.angle_alpha   90.00
_cell.angle_beta   90.00
_cell.angle_gamma   90.00
#
_symmetry.space_group_name_H-M   'P 1'
#
loop_
_entity.id
_entity.type
_entity.pdbx_description
1 polymer ?
#
loop_
_entity_poly.entity_id
_entity_poly.type
_entity_poly.pdbx_seq_one_letter_code
_entity_poly.pdbx_strand_id
1 'polypeptide(L)'
;MGATSELNPPSGPADGWRDGRTPMNLARSSGGEGREAPIEDPAQIRKAMAVLQQTEAEFPIKVEGTHTLPYTSRIQRMDATKGVLYLKLIRPLPHEMAVGASFEMLFAVGDQRFEAPITFLGRDSYLLYTFSLPLRMTLADRRSDKRYPFRPREKAYVLAQDAGLPGHGLAGPLVNLSLGGLAFRVDRVVRLADRMRVTPGLGFFEKGKDLPMLKIRDLPKHPLFEARGTVANAWERDGEIVVGVQFGELGDAEFRQIQEVLAIREQMLRNPASTTGDGTVKTTRTKAPATAPAGPASRVNPAGAQTPDALTRLGRRGTSLLLAMPRGPGRDAVQAALGAAGYLRLDPVDTLAQALDRLRVDSGAASRLLMLETPAGTVPPLNDLRSMQRELGELRELPVALIQADGMPEETEDPLIRPLPWPGTADGAWLPLLDELAGL
;
A
#
# COMPACT_ATOMS: atom_id res chain seq x y z
N MET A 1 -47.76 42.52 53.78
CA MET A 1 -46.29 42.50 53.96
C MET A 1 -45.88 41.09 54.36
N GLY A 2 -44.79 40.59 53.75
CA GLY A 2 -44.02 39.33 53.92
C GLY A 2 -44.54 38.21 54.84
N ALA A 3 -44.63 36.96 54.35
CA ALA A 3 -43.55 35.93 54.38
C ALA A 3 -43.41 35.29 55.78
N THR A 4 -43.27 33.98 56.02
CA THR A 4 -43.08 32.73 55.26
C THR A 4 -43.21 31.55 56.24
N SER A 5 -43.63 30.40 55.71
CA SER A 5 -43.26 29.00 56.06
C SER A 5 -43.62 28.31 57.40
N GLU A 6 -44.01 27.04 57.18
CA GLU A 6 -43.72 25.80 57.95
C GLU A 6 -44.78 25.19 58.90
N LEU A 7 -44.75 23.85 58.89
CA LEU A 7 -45.32 22.84 59.80
C LEU A 7 -46.69 22.23 59.41
N ASN A 8 -46.68 21.04 58.78
CA ASN A 8 -46.81 19.77 59.51
C ASN A 8 -47.00 18.53 58.57
N PRO A 9 -46.47 17.35 58.94
CA PRO A 9 -46.88 16.02 58.46
C PRO A 9 -47.94 15.42 59.43
N PRO A 10 -48.24 14.10 59.51
CA PRO A 10 -48.25 12.99 58.54
C PRO A 10 -49.61 12.24 58.49
N SER A 11 -49.90 11.48 57.43
CA SER A 11 -50.77 10.27 57.48
C SER A 11 -50.89 9.60 56.11
N GLY A 12 -50.56 8.30 56.00
CA GLY A 12 -51.02 7.45 54.88
C GLY A 12 -52.48 7.02 55.06
N PRO A 13 -53.03 6.03 54.31
CA PRO A 13 -52.47 5.26 53.20
C PRO A 13 -53.43 5.18 51.96
N ALA A 14 -53.13 4.26 51.03
CA ALA A 14 -53.92 3.75 49.89
C ALA A 14 -53.70 4.44 48.52
N ASP A 15 -52.97 3.77 47.62
CA ASP A 15 -53.60 3.17 46.44
C ASP A 15 -52.65 2.25 45.65
N GLY A 16 -53.24 1.20 45.07
CA GLY A 16 -52.57 0.04 44.51
C GLY A 16 -51.83 0.27 43.19
N TRP A 17 -50.63 -0.31 43.11
CA TRP A 17 -49.83 -0.39 41.89
C TRP A 17 -50.36 -1.47 40.93
N ARG A 18 -50.71 -1.04 39.72
CA ARG A 18 -50.85 -1.85 38.50
C ARG A 18 -49.50 -1.99 37.78
N ASP A 19 -49.47 -3.02 36.93
CA ASP A 19 -48.62 -3.22 35.75
C ASP A 19 -47.17 -3.71 35.93
N GLY A 20 -47.04 -5.04 36.07
CA GLY A 20 -45.84 -5.80 35.70
C GLY A 20 -45.90 -6.31 34.25
N ARG A 21 -45.67 -5.43 33.28
CA ARG A 21 -45.18 -5.81 31.93
C ARG A 21 -43.95 -4.97 31.63
N THR A 22 -42.78 -5.51 31.95
CA THR A 22 -41.50 -4.90 31.60
C THR A 22 -41.24 -5.10 30.09
N PRO A 23 -40.99 -4.04 29.32
CA PRO A 23 -40.69 -4.15 27.90
C PRO A 23 -39.27 -4.68 27.63
N MET A 24 -39.16 -5.33 26.47
CA MET A 24 -37.93 -5.81 25.83
C MET A 24 -36.75 -4.84 25.96
N ASN A 25 -35.64 -5.35 26.49
CA ASN A 25 -34.32 -4.77 26.37
C ASN A 25 -33.88 -4.78 24.89
N LEU A 26 -34.24 -3.73 24.15
CA LEU A 26 -33.49 -3.27 22.99
C LEU A 26 -32.18 -2.69 23.51
N ALA A 27 -31.16 -3.54 23.65
CA ALA A 27 -29.80 -3.11 23.85
C ALA A 27 -29.40 -2.22 22.67
N ARG A 28 -29.39 -0.91 22.90
CA ARG A 28 -28.79 0.08 22.03
C ARG A 28 -27.32 -0.29 21.84
N SER A 29 -26.96 -0.73 20.64
CA SER A 29 -25.57 -0.83 20.23
C SER A 29 -24.97 0.59 20.25
N SER A 30 -24.10 0.82 21.22
CA SER A 30 -23.29 2.01 21.34
C SER A 30 -22.27 2.12 20.20
N GLY A 31 -22.16 3.32 19.62
CA GLY A 31 -20.93 3.85 19.04
C GLY A 31 -20.56 3.41 17.62
N GLY A 32 -20.83 4.28 16.65
CA GLY A 32 -20.26 4.17 15.31
C GLY A 32 -20.77 5.28 14.39
N GLU A 33 -20.28 6.51 14.57
CA GLU A 33 -20.38 7.53 13.54
C GLU A 33 -19.76 6.98 12.24
N GLY A 34 -20.51 7.00 11.13
CA GLY A 34 -20.03 6.58 9.80
C GLY A 34 -20.69 5.36 9.17
N ARG A 35 -21.73 4.75 9.75
CA ARG A 35 -22.52 3.71 9.05
C ARG A 35 -23.62 4.38 8.20
N GLU A 36 -23.61 4.12 6.89
CA GLU A 36 -24.72 4.47 6.01
C GLU A 36 -26.04 3.82 6.49
N ALA A 37 -27.17 4.45 6.15
CA ALA A 37 -28.49 3.98 6.56
C ALA A 37 -28.75 2.53 6.10
N PRO A 38 -29.42 1.68 6.91
CA PRO A 38 -29.74 0.31 6.53
C PRO A 38 -30.63 0.29 5.29
N ILE A 39 -30.31 -0.62 4.36
CA ILE A 39 -31.15 -0.94 3.21
C ILE A 39 -32.24 -1.89 3.68
N GLU A 40 -33.49 -1.42 3.63
CA GLU A 40 -34.68 -2.16 4.06
C GLU A 40 -35.60 -2.52 2.88
N ASP A 41 -35.27 -2.11 1.64
CA ASP A 41 -36.05 -2.46 0.44
C ASP A 41 -36.03 -3.99 0.18
N PRO A 42 -37.18 -4.70 0.30
CA PRO A 42 -37.24 -6.15 0.08
C PRO A 42 -36.91 -6.59 -1.34
N ALA A 43 -37.08 -5.71 -2.34
CA ALA A 43 -36.72 -6.03 -3.72
C ALA A 43 -35.20 -6.06 -3.90
N GLN A 44 -34.50 -5.04 -3.37
CA GLN A 44 -33.05 -4.97 -3.36
C GLN A 44 -32.41 -6.11 -2.56
N ILE A 45 -32.97 -6.45 -1.39
CA ILE A 45 -32.48 -7.59 -0.58
C ILE A 45 -32.62 -8.91 -1.32
N ARG A 46 -33.77 -9.16 -1.94
CA ARG A 46 -33.97 -10.38 -2.73
C ARG A 46 -33.04 -10.45 -3.92
N LYS A 47 -32.77 -9.34 -4.60
CA LYS A 47 -31.80 -9.26 -5.68
C LYS A 47 -30.39 -9.63 -5.20
N ALA A 48 -29.95 -9.09 -4.05
CA ALA A 48 -28.65 -9.41 -3.47
C ALA A 48 -28.52 -10.91 -3.13
N MET A 49 -29.53 -11.50 -2.49
CA MET A 49 -29.54 -12.93 -2.17
C MET A 49 -29.57 -13.81 -3.43
N ALA A 50 -30.30 -13.41 -4.47
CA ALA A 50 -30.33 -14.10 -5.75
C ALA A 50 -28.95 -14.09 -6.44
N VAL A 51 -28.21 -12.97 -6.36
CA VAL A 51 -26.82 -12.90 -6.89
C VAL A 51 -25.91 -13.87 -6.15
N LEU A 52 -25.98 -13.93 -4.81
CA LEU A 52 -25.17 -14.88 -4.02
C LEU A 52 -25.48 -16.34 -4.38
N GLN A 53 -26.76 -16.66 -4.57
CA GLN A 53 -27.19 -18.00 -4.98
C GLN A 53 -26.67 -18.35 -6.38
N GLN A 54 -26.81 -17.44 -7.35
CA GLN A 54 -26.40 -17.66 -8.74
C GLN A 54 -24.89 -17.78 -8.90
N THR A 55 -24.12 -17.01 -8.13
CA THR A 55 -22.65 -17.03 -8.17
C THR A 55 -22.04 -18.14 -7.32
N GLU A 56 -22.86 -18.90 -6.58
CA GLU A 56 -22.43 -19.89 -5.60
C GLU A 56 -21.39 -19.33 -4.59
N ALA A 57 -21.49 -18.03 -4.29
CA ALA A 57 -20.52 -17.33 -3.46
C ALA A 57 -20.52 -17.87 -2.03
N GLU A 58 -19.32 -18.13 -1.50
CA GLU A 58 -19.10 -18.45 -0.10
C GLU A 58 -19.00 -17.18 0.73
N PHE A 59 -19.62 -17.18 1.90
CA PHE A 59 -19.59 -16.07 2.84
C PHE A 59 -19.64 -16.56 4.30
N PRO A 60 -18.97 -15.84 5.22
CA PRO A 60 -19.02 -16.16 6.63
C PRO A 60 -20.36 -15.74 7.27
N ILE A 61 -20.87 -16.59 8.16
CA ILE A 61 -21.89 -16.25 9.15
C ILE A 61 -21.31 -16.42 10.57
N LYS A 62 -21.71 -15.58 11.51
CA LYS A 62 -21.21 -15.63 12.89
C LYS A 62 -22.37 -15.47 13.87
N VAL A 63 -22.35 -16.22 14.98
CA VAL A 63 -23.34 -16.04 16.06
C VAL A 63 -23.07 -14.70 16.75
N GLU A 64 -24.11 -13.88 16.85
CA GLU A 64 -24.05 -12.57 17.51
C GLU A 64 -23.56 -12.70 18.97
N GLY A 65 -22.68 -11.80 19.40
CA GLY A 65 -22.17 -11.77 20.78
C GLY A 65 -21.14 -12.85 21.17
N THR A 66 -20.75 -13.73 20.24
CA THR A 66 -19.74 -14.77 20.52
C THR A 66 -18.38 -14.47 19.89
N HIS A 67 -17.30 -15.01 20.47
CA HIS A 67 -15.95 -14.98 19.88
C HIS A 67 -15.67 -16.22 19.02
N THR A 68 -16.71 -16.95 18.60
CA THR A 68 -16.54 -18.14 17.76
C THR A 68 -16.03 -17.75 16.37
N LEU A 69 -15.20 -18.63 15.79
CA LEU A 69 -14.76 -18.48 14.40
C LEU A 69 -16.00 -18.49 13.49
N PRO A 70 -16.06 -17.63 12.46
CA PRO A 70 -17.18 -17.63 11.53
C PRO A 70 -17.35 -19.00 10.84
N TYR A 71 -18.59 -19.34 10.51
CA TYR A 71 -18.93 -20.50 9.71
C TYR A 71 -19.00 -20.08 8.25
N THR A 72 -18.14 -20.64 7.41
CA THR A 72 -18.26 -20.46 5.96
C THR A 72 -19.53 -21.16 5.49
N SER A 73 -20.34 -20.41 4.73
CA SER A 73 -21.66 -20.82 4.28
C SER A 73 -21.88 -20.43 2.82
N ARG A 74 -22.81 -21.12 2.16
CA ARG A 74 -23.25 -20.84 0.79
C ARG A 74 -24.75 -21.03 0.68
N ILE A 75 -25.44 -20.18 -0.07
CA ILE A 75 -26.87 -20.36 -0.37
C ILE A 75 -27.03 -21.54 -1.32
N GLN A 76 -27.63 -22.63 -0.84
CA GLN A 76 -27.99 -23.78 -1.68
C GLN A 76 -29.37 -23.62 -2.30
N ARG A 77 -30.32 -23.08 -1.54
CA ARG A 77 -31.67 -22.77 -2.01
C ARG A 77 -32.24 -21.56 -1.26
N MET A 78 -33.11 -20.81 -1.92
CA MET A 78 -33.91 -19.76 -1.32
C MET A 78 -35.39 -20.03 -1.60
N ASP A 79 -36.24 -19.86 -0.60
CA ASP A 79 -37.70 -19.83 -0.75
C ASP A 79 -38.19 -18.44 -0.35
N ALA A 80 -38.38 -17.60 -1.36
CA ALA A 80 -38.76 -16.19 -1.17
C ALA A 80 -40.20 -16.03 -0.64
N THR A 81 -41.06 -17.03 -0.85
CA THR A 81 -42.45 -16.99 -0.37
C THR A 81 -42.51 -17.27 1.13
N LYS A 82 -41.67 -18.20 1.61
CA LYS A 82 -41.53 -18.50 3.05
C LYS A 82 -40.53 -17.57 3.76
N GLY A 83 -39.75 -16.79 3.02
CA GLY A 83 -38.73 -15.92 3.57
C GLY A 83 -37.59 -16.71 4.24
N VAL A 84 -37.16 -17.82 3.62
CA VAL A 84 -36.11 -18.69 4.18
C VAL A 84 -34.95 -18.93 3.20
N LEU A 85 -33.76 -19.09 3.79
CA LEU A 85 -32.51 -19.44 3.14
C LEU A 85 -32.05 -20.82 3.62
N TYR A 86 -31.66 -21.68 2.69
CA TYR A 86 -31.03 -22.95 2.98
C TYR A 86 -29.52 -22.79 2.76
N LEU A 87 -28.79 -22.73 3.86
CA LEU A 87 -27.35 -22.51 3.87
C LEU A 87 -26.61 -23.84 4.05
N LYS A 88 -25.73 -24.16 3.11
CA LYS A 88 -24.77 -25.27 3.25
C LYS A 88 -23.51 -24.74 3.93
N LEU A 89 -23.15 -25.33 5.06
CA LEU A 89 -21.98 -24.95 5.85
C LEU A 89 -20.83 -25.92 5.62
N ILE A 90 -19.59 -25.46 5.80
CA ILE A 90 -18.39 -26.32 5.74
C ILE A 90 -18.21 -27.12 7.04
N ARG A 91 -18.65 -26.55 8.18
CA ARG A 91 -18.54 -27.16 9.51
C ARG A 91 -19.92 -27.22 10.17
N PRO A 92 -20.22 -28.27 10.96
CA PRO A 92 -21.50 -28.36 11.64
C PRO A 92 -21.62 -27.27 12.72
N LEU A 93 -22.83 -26.75 12.88
CA LEU A 93 -23.17 -25.93 14.04
C LEU A 93 -23.24 -26.81 15.31
N PRO A 94 -22.94 -26.25 16.49
CA PRO A 94 -23.16 -26.90 17.77
C PRO A 94 -24.58 -27.48 17.86
N HIS A 95 -24.71 -28.69 18.38
CA HIS A 95 -26.00 -29.38 18.46
C HIS A 95 -26.98 -28.71 19.43
N GLU A 96 -26.46 -27.90 20.36
CA GLU A 96 -27.21 -27.14 21.35
C GLU A 96 -27.70 -25.77 20.83
N MET A 97 -27.50 -25.46 19.54
CA MET A 97 -27.92 -24.17 18.97
C MET A 97 -29.45 -24.02 19.04
N ALA A 98 -29.91 -23.04 19.80
CA ALA A 98 -31.33 -22.75 19.93
C ALA A 98 -31.91 -22.20 18.62
N VAL A 99 -33.05 -22.75 18.19
CA VAL A 99 -33.89 -22.11 17.16
C VAL A 99 -34.22 -20.70 17.63
N GLY A 100 -34.06 -19.71 16.75
CA GLY A 100 -34.15 -18.30 17.10
C GLY A 100 -32.80 -17.61 17.35
N ALA A 101 -31.68 -18.35 17.37
CA ALA A 101 -30.35 -17.75 17.50
C ALA A 101 -30.06 -16.76 16.36
N SER A 102 -29.57 -15.57 16.71
CA SER A 102 -29.20 -14.51 15.78
C SER A 102 -27.79 -14.74 15.23
N PHE A 103 -27.65 -14.61 13.92
CA PHE A 103 -26.40 -14.68 13.19
C PHE A 103 -26.22 -13.42 12.36
N GLU A 104 -24.98 -12.97 12.26
CA GLU A 104 -24.57 -11.92 11.34
C GLU A 104 -23.96 -12.57 10.09
N MET A 105 -24.51 -12.22 8.94
CA MET A 105 -24.06 -12.66 7.62
C MET A 105 -23.23 -11.55 6.98
N LEU A 106 -22.03 -11.90 6.50
CA LEU A 106 -21.07 -10.98 5.91
C LEU A 106 -20.77 -11.38 4.46
N PHE A 107 -21.37 -10.71 3.49
CA PHE A 107 -21.32 -11.13 2.08
C PHE A 107 -20.95 -9.99 1.13
N ALA A 108 -20.59 -10.32 -0.10
CA ALA A 108 -20.25 -9.35 -1.14
C ALA A 108 -21.18 -9.47 -2.35
N VAL A 109 -21.62 -8.33 -2.88
CA VAL A 109 -22.37 -8.25 -4.15
C VAL A 109 -21.68 -7.21 -5.01
N GLY A 110 -21.03 -7.65 -6.10
CA GLY A 110 -20.13 -6.78 -6.87
C GLY A 110 -18.94 -6.33 -6.01
N ASP A 111 -18.71 -5.02 -5.96
CA ASP A 111 -17.61 -4.41 -5.18
C ASP A 111 -18.00 -4.07 -3.73
N GLN A 112 -19.28 -4.24 -3.35
CA GLN A 112 -19.79 -3.83 -2.04
C GLN A 112 -19.92 -5.00 -1.08
N ARG A 113 -19.59 -4.76 0.19
CA ARG A 113 -19.76 -5.73 1.28
C ARG A 113 -20.93 -5.33 2.16
N PHE A 114 -21.74 -6.31 2.52
CA PHE A 114 -22.94 -6.13 3.31
C PHE A 114 -22.90 -7.00 4.57
N GLU A 115 -23.43 -6.43 5.64
CA GLU A 115 -23.77 -7.05 6.92
C GLU A 115 -25.28 -7.24 6.94
N ALA A 116 -25.78 -8.44 7.21
CA ALA A 116 -27.21 -8.65 7.37
C ALA A 116 -27.50 -9.65 8.50
N PRO A 117 -28.42 -9.34 9.42
CA PRO A 117 -28.84 -10.28 10.44
C PRO A 117 -29.74 -11.36 9.83
N ILE A 118 -29.52 -12.60 10.24
CA ILE A 118 -30.33 -13.77 9.91
C ILE A 118 -30.57 -14.60 11.17
N THR A 119 -31.69 -15.30 11.22
CA THR A 119 -32.09 -16.10 12.38
C THR A 119 -32.02 -17.58 12.04
N PHE A 120 -31.43 -18.38 12.93
CA PHE A 120 -31.41 -19.83 12.79
C PHE A 120 -32.80 -20.42 13.01
N LEU A 121 -33.32 -21.15 12.02
CA LEU A 121 -34.67 -21.75 12.04
C LEU A 121 -34.66 -23.26 12.26
N GLY A 122 -33.52 -23.92 12.02
CA GLY A 122 -33.37 -25.35 12.26
C GLY A 122 -32.39 -26.02 11.31
N ARG A 123 -32.22 -27.32 11.50
CA ARG A 123 -31.39 -28.17 10.65
C ARG A 123 -32.26 -28.92 9.66
N ASP A 124 -31.91 -28.87 8.38
CA ASP A 124 -32.62 -29.58 7.32
C ASP A 124 -31.96 -30.95 7.05
N SER A 125 -30.64 -30.96 6.84
CA SER A 125 -29.88 -32.22 6.67
C SER A 125 -28.41 -32.09 7.12
N TYR A 126 -27.52 -32.98 6.68
CA TYR A 126 -26.11 -32.90 7.04
C TYR A 126 -25.47 -31.66 6.42
N LEU A 127 -24.98 -30.75 7.29
CA LEU A 127 -24.40 -29.45 6.95
C LEU A 127 -25.35 -28.47 6.24
N LEU A 128 -26.63 -28.81 6.08
CA LEU A 128 -27.65 -27.94 5.50
C LEU A 128 -28.59 -27.44 6.59
N TYR A 129 -28.64 -26.13 6.74
CA TYR A 129 -29.35 -25.45 7.80
C TYR A 129 -30.29 -24.39 7.22
N THR A 130 -31.40 -24.19 7.90
CA THR A 130 -32.44 -23.23 7.50
C THR A 130 -32.29 -21.96 8.32
N PHE A 131 -32.25 -20.83 7.62
CA PHE A 131 -32.17 -19.50 8.19
C PHE A 131 -33.29 -18.60 7.63
N SER A 132 -33.60 -17.52 8.34
CA SER A 132 -34.49 -16.49 7.79
C SER A 132 -33.80 -15.70 6.67
N LEU A 133 -34.58 -15.25 5.69
CA LEU A 133 -34.15 -14.23 4.74
C LEU A 133 -33.94 -12.91 5.51
N PRO A 134 -32.83 -12.19 5.29
CA PRO A 134 -32.58 -10.93 6.01
C PRO A 134 -33.66 -9.90 5.69
N LEU A 135 -34.12 -9.17 6.71
CA LEU A 135 -35.09 -8.07 6.53
C LEU A 135 -34.43 -6.71 6.28
N ARG A 136 -33.13 -6.62 6.58
CA ARG A 136 -32.31 -5.44 6.35
C ARG A 136 -30.90 -5.88 6.00
N MET A 137 -30.19 -5.07 5.24
CA MET A 137 -28.74 -5.17 5.10
C MET A 137 -28.12 -3.79 5.32
N THR A 138 -26.99 -3.75 6.00
CA THR A 138 -26.15 -2.56 6.15
C THR A 138 -24.91 -2.75 5.31
N LEU A 139 -24.38 -1.68 4.74
CA LEU A 139 -23.04 -1.76 4.17
C LEU A 139 -22.06 -2.09 5.31
N ALA A 140 -21.37 -3.22 5.16
CA ALA A 140 -20.33 -3.68 6.07
C ALA A 140 -19.07 -2.82 5.94
N ASP A 141 -18.93 -2.16 4.79
CA ASP A 141 -17.84 -1.23 4.56
C ASP A 141 -18.08 0.02 5.41
N ARG A 142 -17.50 0.05 6.62
CA ARG A 142 -17.29 1.26 7.43
C ARG A 142 -16.30 2.23 6.78
N ARG A 143 -16.10 2.10 5.47
CA ARG A 143 -15.01 2.73 4.73
C ARG A 143 -15.59 3.93 4.01
N SER A 144 -15.03 5.09 4.32
CA SER A 144 -15.31 6.34 3.61
C SER A 144 -15.04 6.22 2.11
N ASP A 145 -14.09 5.37 1.72
CA ASP A 145 -13.53 5.36 0.36
C ASP A 145 -13.49 3.95 -0.27
N LYS A 146 -13.91 3.89 -1.54
CA LYS A 146 -13.84 2.69 -2.37
C LYS A 146 -12.39 2.23 -2.55
N ARG A 147 -12.15 0.92 -2.37
CA ARG A 147 -10.86 0.29 -2.59
C ARG A 147 -10.79 -0.35 -3.98
N TYR A 148 -9.70 -0.05 -4.68
CA TYR A 148 -9.40 -0.60 -5.98
C TYR A 148 -8.33 -1.69 -5.84
N PRO A 149 -8.64 -2.95 -6.20
CA PRO A 149 -7.67 -4.04 -6.08
C PRO A 149 -6.54 -3.85 -7.07
N PHE A 150 -5.34 -4.33 -6.75
CA PHE A 150 -4.18 -4.41 -7.65
C PHE A 150 -3.82 -5.87 -7.86
N ARG A 151 -3.58 -6.26 -9.12
CA ARG A 151 -3.15 -7.63 -9.45
C ARG A 151 -1.63 -7.74 -9.28
N PRO A 152 -1.08 -8.92 -8.89
CA PRO A 152 0.36 -9.12 -8.75
C PRO A 152 1.19 -8.79 -10.00
N ARG A 153 0.58 -8.87 -11.20
CA ARG A 153 1.24 -8.55 -12.47
C ARG A 153 1.46 -7.05 -12.70
N GLU A 154 0.78 -6.19 -11.94
CA GLU A 154 0.78 -4.74 -12.13
C GLU A 154 2.01 -4.05 -11.50
N LYS A 155 2.91 -4.82 -10.88
CA LYS A 155 4.22 -4.40 -10.34
C LYS A 155 4.21 -3.30 -9.28
N ALA A 156 3.06 -2.71 -8.96
CA ALA A 156 2.92 -1.71 -7.92
C ALA A 156 3.44 -2.26 -6.57
N TYR A 157 4.37 -1.53 -5.96
CA TYR A 157 5.17 -2.04 -4.85
C TYR A 157 5.28 -1.00 -3.73
N VAL A 158 5.04 -1.44 -2.49
CA VAL A 158 5.03 -0.59 -1.30
C VAL A 158 6.31 -0.77 -0.51
N LEU A 159 6.86 0.35 -0.06
CA LEU A 159 7.94 0.45 0.91
C LEU A 159 7.42 1.27 2.09
N ALA A 160 7.49 0.73 3.30
CA ALA A 160 7.08 1.44 4.51
C ALA A 160 8.16 1.34 5.60
N GLN A 161 8.18 2.27 6.54
CA GLN A 161 9.12 2.29 7.66
C GLN A 161 8.41 2.75 8.92
N ASP A 162 8.63 2.07 10.05
CA ASP A 162 7.88 2.27 11.30
C ASP A 162 8.46 3.29 12.29
N ALA A 163 9.74 3.64 12.16
CA ALA A 163 10.43 4.67 12.95
C ALA A 163 11.85 4.88 12.38
N GLY A 164 12.60 5.84 12.95
CA GLY A 164 14.04 5.97 12.75
C GLY A 164 14.84 4.78 13.31
N LEU A 165 16.12 4.97 13.63
CA LEU A 165 16.95 3.92 14.25
C LEU A 165 16.71 3.88 15.78
N PRO A 166 16.30 2.73 16.38
CA PRO A 166 15.99 1.43 15.79
C PRO A 166 14.56 1.34 15.22
N GLY A 167 14.42 0.69 14.06
CA GLY A 167 13.13 0.54 13.37
C GLY A 167 13.16 -0.57 12.33
N HIS A 168 12.03 -0.78 11.65
CA HIS A 168 11.88 -1.79 10.61
C HIS A 168 11.47 -1.19 9.28
N GLY A 169 12.18 -1.59 8.22
CA GLY A 169 11.78 -1.39 6.83
C GLY A 169 10.89 -2.54 6.36
N LEU A 170 9.76 -2.21 5.75
CA LEU A 170 8.74 -3.12 5.28
C LEU A 170 8.63 -2.99 3.77
N ALA A 171 8.50 -4.10 3.06
CA ALA A 171 8.41 -4.08 1.61
C ALA A 171 7.56 -5.22 1.05
N GLY A 172 6.76 -4.90 0.03
CA GLY A 172 6.06 -5.91 -0.77
C GLY A 172 4.99 -5.35 -1.69
N PRO A 173 4.28 -6.21 -2.44
CA PRO A 173 3.38 -5.78 -3.50
C PRO A 173 2.09 -5.15 -2.96
N LEU A 174 1.59 -4.14 -3.69
CA LEU A 174 0.31 -3.50 -3.40
C LEU A 174 -0.86 -4.45 -3.68
N VAL A 175 -1.78 -4.57 -2.73
CA VAL A 175 -2.96 -5.43 -2.82
C VAL A 175 -4.20 -4.61 -3.18
N ASN A 176 -4.39 -3.45 -2.55
CA ASN A 176 -5.45 -2.50 -2.91
C ASN A 176 -5.10 -1.08 -2.47
N LEU A 177 -5.77 -0.10 -3.10
CA LEU A 177 -5.61 1.32 -2.83
C LEU A 177 -6.98 2.00 -2.74
N SER A 178 -7.11 2.98 -1.87
CA SER A 178 -8.27 3.87 -1.71
C SER A 178 -7.79 5.29 -1.43
N LEU A 179 -8.71 6.25 -1.36
CA LEU A 179 -8.39 7.64 -1.03
C LEU A 179 -7.83 7.76 0.39
N GLY A 180 -8.37 7.00 1.35
CA GLY A 180 -7.95 7.04 2.76
C GLY A 180 -6.84 6.06 3.15
N GLY A 181 -6.34 5.21 2.24
CA GLY A 181 -5.29 4.25 2.59
C GLY A 181 -5.04 3.16 1.57
N LEU A 182 -4.15 2.24 1.93
CA LEU A 182 -3.75 1.11 1.09
C LEU A 182 -3.67 -0.19 1.89
N ALA A 183 -3.58 -1.32 1.18
CA ALA A 183 -3.10 -2.56 1.76
C ALA A 183 -2.02 -3.17 0.88
N PHE A 184 -1.00 -3.75 1.49
CA PHE A 184 0.09 -4.42 0.80
C PHE A 184 0.46 -5.71 1.51
N ARG A 185 1.00 -6.65 0.75
CA ARG A 185 1.56 -7.88 1.29
C ARG A 185 3.01 -7.64 1.68
N VAL A 186 3.45 -8.18 2.81
CA VAL A 186 4.81 -8.02 3.29
C VAL A 186 5.65 -9.23 2.87
N ASP A 187 6.55 -9.03 1.92
CA ASP A 187 7.45 -10.07 1.43
C ASP A 187 8.82 -9.98 2.13
N ARG A 188 9.17 -8.78 2.63
CA ARG A 188 10.44 -8.51 3.32
C ARG A 188 10.24 -7.57 4.50
N VAL A 189 10.86 -7.94 5.62
CA VAL A 189 11.09 -7.07 6.77
C VAL A 189 12.60 -6.95 6.94
N VAL A 190 13.10 -5.74 7.13
CA VAL A 190 14.53 -5.45 7.34
C VAL A 190 14.66 -4.66 8.63
N ARG A 191 15.50 -5.14 9.56
CA ARG A 191 15.87 -4.37 10.74
C ARG A 191 16.82 -3.26 10.31
N LEU A 192 16.47 -2.01 10.59
CA LEU A 192 17.22 -0.86 10.07
C LEU A 192 18.59 -0.70 10.74
N ALA A 193 18.72 -1.13 11.99
CA ALA A 193 19.95 -1.00 12.77
C ALA A 193 21.16 -1.71 12.15
N ASP A 194 20.95 -2.90 11.58
CA ASP A 194 22.00 -3.76 11.05
C ASP A 194 21.71 -4.27 9.62
N ARG A 195 20.64 -3.76 9.01
CA ARG A 195 20.17 -4.12 7.66
C ARG A 195 19.88 -5.62 7.49
N MET A 196 19.67 -6.34 8.58
CA MET A 196 19.39 -7.78 8.54
C MET A 196 17.95 -8.04 8.16
N ARG A 197 17.75 -8.98 7.23
CA ARG A 197 16.41 -9.46 6.89
C ARG A 197 15.85 -10.26 8.06
N VAL A 198 14.63 -9.91 8.46
CA VAL A 198 13.89 -10.58 9.52
C VAL A 198 12.71 -11.32 8.90
N THR A 199 12.38 -12.49 9.46
CA THR A 199 11.17 -13.22 9.07
C THR A 199 9.94 -12.36 9.39
N PRO A 200 9.07 -12.06 8.42
CA PRO A 200 7.85 -11.31 8.68
C PRO A 200 6.99 -12.04 9.72
N GLY A 201 6.52 -11.30 10.72
CA GLY A 201 5.64 -11.80 11.78
C GLY A 201 4.60 -10.76 12.18
N LEU A 202 3.42 -11.18 12.61
CA LEU A 202 2.34 -10.23 12.97
C LEU A 202 2.73 -9.25 14.07
N GLY A 203 3.68 -9.62 14.94
CA GLY A 203 4.19 -8.77 16.03
C GLY A 203 4.89 -7.49 15.58
N PHE A 204 5.27 -7.34 14.30
CA PHE A 204 5.82 -6.07 13.80
C PHE A 204 4.73 -5.00 13.54
N PHE A 205 3.46 -5.42 13.45
CA PHE A 205 2.36 -4.63 12.89
C PHE A 205 1.27 -4.36 13.92
N GLU A 206 1.62 -3.61 14.95
CA GLU A 206 0.65 -3.13 15.94
C GLU A 206 -0.28 -2.09 15.33
N LYS A 207 -1.57 -2.20 15.61
CA LYS A 207 -2.56 -1.22 15.16
C LYS A 207 -2.25 0.14 15.79
N GLY A 208 -2.30 1.20 14.98
CA GLY A 208 -1.99 2.57 15.38
C GLY A 208 -0.50 2.92 15.28
N LYS A 209 0.37 1.98 14.89
CA LYS A 209 1.79 2.26 14.70
C LYS A 209 2.01 3.21 13.53
N ASP A 210 2.78 4.26 13.78
CA ASP A 210 3.11 5.26 12.76
C ASP A 210 4.06 4.68 11.71
N LEU A 211 3.83 5.08 10.47
CA LEU A 211 4.67 4.81 9.32
C LEU A 211 5.06 6.17 8.71
N PRO A 212 6.10 6.85 9.26
CA PRO A 212 6.51 8.18 8.81
C PRO A 212 7.01 8.23 7.36
N MET A 213 7.38 7.08 6.80
CA MET A 213 7.71 6.95 5.38
C MET A 213 6.92 5.81 4.77
N LEU A 214 6.03 6.15 3.83
CA LEU A 214 5.29 5.21 3.00
C LEU A 214 5.45 5.62 1.54
N LYS A 215 6.07 4.74 0.74
CA LYS A 215 6.32 4.95 -0.69
C LYS A 215 5.63 3.87 -1.50
N ILE A 216 4.87 4.26 -2.52
CA ILE A 216 4.27 3.36 -3.49
C ILE A 216 4.94 3.60 -4.83
N ARG A 217 5.53 2.55 -5.39
CA ARG A 217 6.21 2.60 -6.68
C ARG A 217 5.32 2.04 -7.77
N ASP A 218 5.56 2.50 -8.99
CA ASP A 218 4.97 1.97 -10.21
C ASP A 218 3.42 2.03 -10.23
N LEU A 219 2.86 3.13 -9.69
CA LEU A 219 1.43 3.42 -9.88
C LEU A 219 1.17 3.91 -11.31
N PRO A 220 -0.05 3.69 -11.86
CA PRO A 220 -0.43 4.24 -13.16
C PRO A 220 -0.19 5.76 -13.21
N LYS A 221 0.59 6.22 -14.19
CA LYS A 221 1.02 7.62 -14.40
C LYS A 221 1.89 8.25 -13.30
N HIS A 222 2.03 7.59 -12.16
CA HIS A 222 2.74 8.10 -10.98
C HIS A 222 3.83 7.10 -10.58
N PRO A 223 5.08 7.27 -11.05
CA PRO A 223 6.15 6.29 -10.83
C PRO A 223 6.53 6.14 -9.35
N LEU A 224 6.28 7.18 -8.55
CA LEU A 224 6.50 7.20 -7.12
C LEU A 224 5.43 8.09 -6.48
N PHE A 225 4.76 7.54 -5.47
CA PHE A 225 3.85 8.25 -4.59
C PHE A 225 4.38 8.14 -3.16
N GLU A 226 4.46 9.24 -2.45
CA GLU A 226 4.95 9.29 -1.08
C GLU A 226 3.88 9.82 -0.15
N ALA A 227 3.74 9.20 1.02
CA ALA A 227 2.81 9.59 2.05
C ALA A 227 3.36 9.20 3.43
N ARG A 228 2.63 9.64 4.45
CA ARG A 228 2.71 9.08 5.80
C ARG A 228 1.49 8.21 6.03
N GLY A 229 1.57 7.30 6.97
CA GLY A 229 0.40 6.53 7.36
C GLY A 229 0.50 5.92 8.74
N THR A 230 -0.57 5.24 9.14
CA THR A 230 -0.64 4.46 10.37
C THR A 230 -1.13 3.07 10.06
N VAL A 231 -0.61 2.07 10.77
CA VAL A 231 -1.06 0.68 10.61
C VAL A 231 -2.50 0.58 11.10
N ALA A 232 -3.44 0.38 10.18
CA ALA A 232 -4.86 0.24 10.51
C ALA A 232 -5.19 -1.19 10.99
N ASN A 233 -4.57 -2.18 10.36
CA ASN A 233 -4.67 -3.60 10.71
C ASN A 233 -3.59 -4.43 10.01
N ALA A 234 -3.31 -5.62 10.54
CA ALA A 234 -2.51 -6.65 9.89
C ALA A 234 -3.12 -8.02 10.10
N TRP A 235 -3.01 -8.90 9.11
CA TRP A 235 -3.53 -10.26 9.18
C TRP A 235 -2.71 -11.20 8.31
N GLU A 236 -2.76 -12.49 8.62
CA GLU A 236 -2.13 -13.53 7.83
C GLU A 236 -3.17 -14.18 6.90
N ARG A 237 -2.77 -14.44 5.65
CA ARG A 237 -3.58 -15.11 4.64
C ARG A 237 -2.67 -16.02 3.83
N ASP A 238 -2.96 -17.32 3.80
CA ASP A 238 -2.21 -18.32 3.03
C ASP A 238 -0.69 -18.32 3.34
N GLY A 239 -0.31 -18.05 4.60
CA GLY A 239 1.09 -17.93 5.03
C GLY A 239 1.75 -16.59 4.69
N GLU A 240 1.00 -15.66 4.10
CA GLU A 240 1.47 -14.32 3.73
C GLU A 240 0.87 -13.26 4.67
N ILE A 241 1.70 -12.31 5.11
CA ILE A 241 1.22 -11.22 5.96
C ILE A 241 0.75 -10.06 5.08
N VAL A 242 -0.47 -9.58 5.32
CA VAL A 242 -1.04 -8.41 4.67
C VAL A 242 -1.25 -7.32 5.71
N VAL A 243 -0.77 -6.12 5.39
CA VAL A 243 -0.84 -4.93 6.24
C VAL A 243 -1.70 -3.89 5.56
N GLY A 244 -2.73 -3.43 6.26
CA GLY A 244 -3.54 -2.28 5.89
C GLY A 244 -3.01 -1.02 6.57
N VAL A 245 -2.82 0.03 5.78
CA VAL A 245 -2.29 1.32 6.21
C VAL A 245 -3.31 2.40 5.89
N GLN A 246 -3.63 3.23 6.87
CA GLN A 246 -4.40 4.45 6.69
C GLN A 246 -3.44 5.59 6.37
N PHE A 247 -3.74 6.42 5.37
CA PHE A 247 -2.91 7.58 5.09
C PHE A 247 -3.07 8.64 6.20
N GLY A 248 -1.98 9.34 6.50
CA GLY A 248 -2.04 10.58 7.27
C GLY A 248 -2.62 11.72 6.42
N GLU A 249 -2.48 12.96 6.89
CA GLU A 249 -2.87 14.13 6.10
C GLU A 249 -2.11 14.15 4.77
N LEU A 250 -2.86 14.12 3.67
CA LEU A 250 -2.35 14.23 2.31
C LEU A 250 -2.44 15.69 1.87
N GLY A 251 -1.39 16.20 1.22
CA GLY A 251 -1.48 17.49 0.55
C GLY A 251 -2.34 17.43 -0.71
N ASP A 252 -2.67 18.59 -1.26
CA ASP A 252 -3.50 18.71 -2.46
C ASP A 252 -2.90 17.99 -3.68
N ALA A 253 -1.57 17.94 -3.77
CA ALA A 253 -0.86 17.28 -4.86
C ALA A 253 -1.02 15.76 -4.75
N GLU A 254 -0.72 15.19 -3.58
CA GLU A 254 -0.83 13.76 -3.29
C GLU A 254 -2.28 13.29 -3.44
N PHE A 255 -3.23 14.09 -2.95
CA PHE A 255 -4.65 13.81 -3.07
C PHE A 255 -5.08 13.72 -4.54
N ARG A 256 -4.68 14.67 -5.39
CA ARG A 256 -4.96 14.65 -6.84
C ARG A 256 -4.31 13.44 -7.54
N GLN A 257 -3.08 13.10 -7.17
CA GLN A 257 -2.38 11.93 -7.72
C GLN A 257 -3.15 10.63 -7.43
N ILE A 258 -3.58 10.43 -6.18
CA ILE A 258 -4.41 9.27 -5.82
C ILE A 258 -5.71 9.29 -6.61
N GLN A 259 -6.43 10.42 -6.66
CA GLN A 259 -7.69 10.52 -7.40
C GLN A 259 -7.52 10.13 -8.87
N GLU A 260 -6.45 10.56 -9.53
CA GLU A 260 -6.17 10.20 -10.91
C GLU A 260 -5.92 8.68 -11.06
N VAL A 261 -5.13 8.09 -10.16
CA VAL A 261 -4.93 6.63 -10.14
C VAL A 261 -6.26 5.91 -9.97
N LEU A 262 -7.08 6.32 -9.00
CA LEU A 262 -8.35 5.68 -8.72
C LEU A 262 -9.35 5.82 -9.88
N ALA A 263 -9.37 6.97 -10.57
CA ALA A 263 -10.20 7.17 -11.77
C ALA A 263 -9.79 6.22 -12.91
N ILE A 264 -8.49 6.02 -13.13
CA ILE A 264 -7.98 5.04 -14.11
C ILE A 264 -8.41 3.64 -13.70
N ARG A 265 -8.30 3.28 -12.41
CA ARG A 265 -8.74 1.97 -11.91
C ARG A 265 -10.23 1.75 -12.11
N GLU A 266 -11.05 2.76 -11.85
CA GLU A 266 -12.49 2.68 -12.05
C GLU A 266 -12.85 2.41 -13.51
N GLN A 267 -12.16 3.09 -14.44
CA GLN A 267 -12.34 2.85 -15.87
C GLN A 267 -11.92 1.43 -16.28
N MET A 268 -10.81 0.92 -15.75
CA MET A 268 -10.35 -0.45 -16.03
C MET A 268 -11.31 -1.53 -15.49
N LEU A 269 -11.94 -1.29 -14.34
CA LEU A 269 -12.92 -2.21 -13.76
C LEU A 269 -14.25 -2.22 -14.54
N ARG A 270 -14.67 -1.07 -15.06
CA ARG A 270 -15.89 -0.96 -15.89
C ARG A 270 -15.72 -1.60 -17.27
N ASN A 271 -14.50 -1.60 -17.82
CA ASN A 271 -14.19 -2.16 -19.15
C ASN A 271 -13.10 -3.25 -19.08
N PRO A 272 -13.41 -4.47 -18.59
CA PRO A 272 -12.43 -5.55 -18.48
C PRO A 272 -11.92 -6.06 -19.85
N ALA A 273 -12.56 -5.68 -20.96
CA ALA A 273 -12.26 -6.15 -22.31
C ALA A 273 -11.13 -5.37 -23.05
N SER A 274 -10.60 -4.28 -22.50
CA SER A 274 -9.57 -3.47 -23.21
C SER A 274 -8.11 -3.85 -22.91
N THR A 275 -7.86 -4.97 -22.24
CA THR A 275 -6.50 -5.48 -21.99
C THR A 275 -6.19 -6.74 -22.81
N THR A 276 -6.45 -6.66 -24.11
CA THR A 276 -5.82 -7.51 -25.14
C THR A 276 -5.57 -6.66 -26.39
N GLY A 277 -4.30 -6.40 -26.68
CA GLY A 277 -3.80 -5.78 -27.92
C GLY A 277 -3.72 -4.25 -27.86
N ASP A 278 -2.76 -3.58 -28.48
CA ASP A 278 -1.62 -4.03 -29.27
C ASP A 278 -0.69 -2.81 -29.41
N GLY A 279 0.59 -2.98 -29.08
CA GLY A 279 1.62 -1.98 -29.32
C GLY A 279 2.18 -2.16 -30.73
N THR A 280 1.36 -2.06 -31.76
CA THR A 280 1.80 -2.10 -33.16
C THR A 280 1.76 -0.70 -33.77
N VAL A 281 2.86 0.04 -33.59
CA VAL A 281 3.21 1.13 -34.50
C VAL A 281 3.54 0.51 -35.85
N LYS A 282 2.63 0.69 -36.81
CA LYS A 282 2.85 0.42 -38.23
C LYS A 282 3.91 1.41 -38.75
N THR A 283 5.11 0.90 -39.03
CA THR A 283 6.02 1.50 -40.01
C THR A 283 6.69 0.41 -40.84
N THR A 284 6.21 0.30 -42.08
CA THR A 284 6.95 -0.07 -43.30
C THR A 284 7.92 -1.24 -43.26
N ARG A 285 7.32 -2.40 -43.57
CA ARG A 285 7.84 -3.56 -44.30
C ARG A 285 8.98 -3.24 -45.28
N THR A 286 10.18 -3.77 -45.02
CA THR A 286 11.12 -4.20 -46.06
C THR A 286 11.46 -5.66 -45.84
N LYS A 287 11.33 -6.45 -46.89
CA LYS A 287 11.29 -7.92 -46.91
C LYS A 287 12.70 -8.44 -47.22
N ALA A 288 13.24 -9.34 -46.39
CA ALA A 288 14.39 -10.19 -46.70
C ALA A 288 14.22 -11.58 -46.04
N PRO A 289 14.78 -12.65 -46.62
CA PRO A 289 14.12 -13.94 -46.72
C PRO A 289 14.41 -14.92 -45.58
N ALA A 290 13.53 -15.91 -45.48
CA ALA A 290 13.58 -17.02 -44.55
C ALA A 290 14.85 -17.88 -44.73
N THR A 291 15.47 -18.24 -43.60
CA THR A 291 16.43 -19.34 -43.51
C THR A 291 15.86 -20.39 -42.55
N ALA A 292 15.97 -21.65 -42.95
CA ALA A 292 15.38 -22.84 -42.36
C ALA A 292 15.96 -23.21 -40.96
N PRO A 293 15.35 -24.18 -40.23
CA PRO A 293 15.42 -24.29 -38.77
C PRO A 293 16.66 -25.05 -38.30
N ALA A 294 17.22 -24.64 -37.16
CA ALA A 294 18.28 -25.38 -36.48
C ALA A 294 18.04 -25.45 -34.96
N GLY A 295 17.94 -26.68 -34.44
CA GLY A 295 18.41 -27.04 -33.10
C GLY A 295 17.36 -27.12 -31.98
N PRO A 296 17.40 -28.15 -31.12
CA PRO A 296 16.41 -28.38 -30.08
C PRO A 296 16.53 -27.35 -28.96
N ALA A 297 15.41 -27.09 -28.31
CA ALA A 297 15.23 -26.12 -27.23
C ALA A 297 16.39 -26.17 -26.21
N SER A 298 17.19 -25.10 -26.18
CA SER A 298 18.05 -24.82 -25.03
C SER A 298 17.15 -24.67 -23.81
N ARG A 299 17.42 -25.51 -22.79
CA ARG A 299 16.79 -25.43 -21.47
C ARG A 299 16.79 -23.98 -21.00
N VAL A 300 15.60 -23.46 -20.73
CA VAL A 300 15.40 -22.22 -19.97
C VAL A 300 16.08 -22.43 -18.62
N ASN A 301 17.13 -21.66 -18.33
CA ASN A 301 17.71 -21.62 -16.99
C ASN A 301 16.63 -21.17 -16.00
N PRO A 302 16.54 -21.80 -14.82
CA PRO A 302 15.54 -21.42 -13.82
C PRO A 302 15.74 -19.95 -13.43
N ALA A 303 14.63 -19.22 -13.28
CA ALA A 303 14.61 -17.88 -12.73
C ALA A 303 15.20 -17.93 -11.31
N GLY A 304 16.45 -17.49 -11.16
CA GLY A 304 17.16 -17.59 -9.88
C GLY A 304 18.63 -17.16 -9.90
N ALA A 305 19.31 -17.15 -11.04
CA ALA A 305 20.66 -16.59 -11.14
C ALA A 305 20.58 -15.13 -11.61
N GLN A 306 20.24 -14.20 -10.71
CA GLN A 306 20.54 -12.79 -10.97
C GLN A 306 22.07 -12.66 -10.93
N THR A 307 22.70 -12.55 -12.10
CA THR A 307 24.12 -12.19 -12.21
C THR A 307 24.33 -10.85 -11.49
N PRO A 308 25.36 -10.70 -10.63
CA PRO A 308 25.61 -9.46 -9.88
C PRO A 308 25.59 -8.20 -10.76
N ASP A 309 26.08 -8.31 -12.00
CA ASP A 309 26.06 -7.25 -13.02
C ASP A 309 24.63 -6.74 -13.36
N ALA A 310 23.60 -7.58 -13.30
CA ALA A 310 22.22 -7.16 -13.55
C ALA A 310 21.64 -6.31 -12.41
N LEU A 311 22.03 -6.59 -11.17
CA LEU A 311 21.64 -5.82 -9.99
C LEU A 311 22.38 -4.49 -9.96
N THR A 312 23.68 -4.47 -10.24
CA THR A 312 24.47 -3.23 -10.34
C THR A 312 23.92 -2.33 -11.43
N ARG A 313 23.60 -2.86 -12.62
CA ARG A 313 22.95 -2.09 -13.70
C ARG A 313 21.57 -1.56 -13.31
N LEU A 314 20.78 -2.32 -12.55
CA LEU A 314 19.50 -1.84 -12.03
C LEU A 314 19.69 -0.75 -10.97
N GLY A 315 20.72 -0.89 -10.12
CA GLY A 315 21.17 0.09 -9.16
C GLY A 315 21.53 1.42 -9.81
N ARG A 316 22.42 1.42 -10.81
CA ARG A 316 22.83 2.61 -11.57
C ARG A 316 21.65 3.34 -12.20
N ARG A 317 20.67 2.61 -12.74
CA ARG A 317 19.43 3.20 -13.32
C ARG A 317 18.52 3.84 -12.27
N GLY A 318 18.59 3.38 -11.03
CA GLY A 318 17.82 3.88 -9.89
C GLY A 318 18.50 5.02 -9.14
N THR A 319 19.83 5.15 -9.25
CA THR A 319 20.62 6.22 -8.62
C THR A 319 20.42 7.54 -9.35
N SER A 320 19.97 8.57 -8.64
CA SER A 320 19.89 9.93 -9.18
C SER A 320 21.15 10.70 -8.82
N LEU A 321 21.77 11.28 -9.85
CA LEU A 321 22.99 12.07 -9.77
C LEU A 321 22.66 13.54 -10.02
N LEU A 322 23.05 14.41 -9.10
CA LEU A 322 23.05 15.84 -9.33
C LEU A 322 24.45 16.21 -9.84
N LEU A 323 24.56 16.68 -11.08
CA LEU A 323 25.85 17.03 -11.72
C LEU A 323 26.03 18.55 -11.72
N ALA A 324 26.85 19.07 -10.82
CA ALA A 324 27.21 20.48 -10.74
C ALA A 324 28.42 20.76 -11.61
N MET A 325 28.18 21.20 -12.85
CA MET A 325 29.21 21.43 -13.86
C MET A 325 28.76 22.52 -14.85
N PRO A 326 29.60 23.51 -15.20
CA PRO A 326 29.30 24.51 -16.22
C PRO A 326 28.91 23.87 -17.56
N ARG A 327 28.08 24.57 -18.34
CA ARG A 327 27.72 24.13 -19.69
C ARG A 327 28.95 24.16 -20.59
N GLY A 328 29.20 23.06 -21.29
CA GLY A 328 30.32 22.94 -22.21
C GLY A 328 30.58 21.50 -22.63
N PRO A 329 31.53 21.30 -23.55
CA PRO A 329 31.83 20.00 -24.13
C PRO A 329 32.26 18.95 -23.09
N GLY A 330 32.91 19.38 -21.99
CA GLY A 330 33.26 18.49 -20.89
C GLY A 330 32.03 17.89 -20.20
N ARG A 331 30.98 18.69 -19.99
CA ARG A 331 29.74 18.24 -19.33
C ARG A 331 28.99 17.25 -20.20
N ASP A 332 28.91 17.53 -21.50
CA ASP A 332 28.28 16.64 -22.46
C ASP A 332 29.01 15.27 -22.53
N ALA A 333 30.35 15.29 -22.48
CA ALA A 333 31.16 14.08 -22.44
C ALA A 333 30.92 13.26 -21.16
N VAL A 334 30.89 13.91 -19.99
CA VAL A 334 30.61 13.24 -18.71
C VAL A 334 29.20 12.66 -18.68
N GLN A 335 28.20 13.39 -19.17
CA GLN A 335 26.83 12.89 -19.26
C GLN A 335 26.71 11.68 -20.21
N ALA A 336 27.38 11.73 -21.35
CA ALA A 336 27.41 10.61 -22.29
C ALA A 336 28.08 9.37 -21.66
N ALA A 337 29.19 9.55 -20.94
CA ALA A 337 29.88 8.47 -20.23
C ALA A 337 29.01 7.85 -19.12
N LEU A 338 28.36 8.68 -18.30
CA LEU A 338 27.43 8.24 -17.25
C LEU A 338 26.21 7.50 -17.83
N GLY A 339 25.64 8.02 -18.92
CA GLY A 339 24.53 7.39 -19.62
C GLY A 339 24.91 6.03 -20.20
N ALA A 340 26.10 5.92 -20.83
CA ALA A 340 26.63 4.67 -21.35
C ALA A 340 26.88 3.63 -20.24
N ALA A 341 27.29 4.07 -19.05
CA ALA A 341 27.50 3.21 -17.89
C ALA A 341 26.20 2.79 -17.17
N GLY A 342 25.07 3.41 -17.49
CA GLY A 342 23.74 3.05 -16.99
C GLY A 342 23.12 4.01 -15.97
N TYR A 343 23.76 5.15 -15.69
CA TYR A 343 23.18 6.21 -14.86
C TYR A 343 22.26 7.09 -15.70
N LEU A 344 20.96 6.79 -15.65
CA LEU A 344 19.96 7.43 -16.51
C LEU A 344 19.26 8.63 -15.85
N ARG A 345 19.46 8.83 -14.55
CA ARG A 345 18.84 9.91 -13.76
C ARG A 345 19.89 10.97 -13.44
N LEU A 346 20.21 11.79 -14.43
CA LEU A 346 21.13 12.91 -14.28
C LEU A 346 20.32 14.21 -14.20
N ASP A 347 20.48 14.98 -13.12
CA ASP A 347 19.96 16.35 -13.01
C ASP A 347 21.17 17.31 -13.07
N PRO A 348 21.44 17.97 -14.20
CA PRO A 348 22.66 18.72 -14.35
C PRO A 348 22.43 20.23 -14.14
N VAL A 349 23.23 20.83 -13.28
CA VAL A 349 23.17 22.26 -12.88
C VAL A 349 24.47 22.96 -13.18
N ASP A 350 24.42 24.28 -13.36
CA ASP A 350 25.55 25.04 -13.91
C ASP A 350 26.56 25.44 -12.81
N THR A 351 26.14 25.48 -11.54
CA THR A 351 26.98 25.89 -10.41
C THR A 351 26.69 25.09 -9.13
N LEU A 352 27.64 25.08 -8.19
CA LEU A 352 27.43 24.51 -6.86
C LEU A 352 26.25 25.16 -6.13
N ALA A 353 26.12 26.50 -6.18
CA ALA A 353 25.01 27.20 -5.53
C ALA A 353 23.63 26.71 -6.03
N GLN A 354 23.48 26.50 -7.34
CA GLN A 354 22.25 25.93 -7.90
C GLN A 354 22.03 24.49 -7.45
N ALA A 355 23.09 23.69 -7.32
CA ALA A 355 23.00 22.34 -6.77
C ALA A 355 22.49 22.35 -5.32
N LEU A 356 23.04 23.24 -4.50
CA LEU A 356 22.64 23.42 -3.09
C LEU A 356 21.18 23.84 -2.97
N ASP A 357 20.75 24.84 -3.76
CA ASP A 357 19.35 25.29 -3.76
C ASP A 357 18.41 24.16 -4.20
N ARG A 358 18.83 23.35 -5.17
CA ARG A 358 18.07 22.18 -5.62
C ARG A 358 17.92 21.14 -4.50
N LEU A 359 19.00 20.87 -3.77
CA LEU A 359 19.02 19.94 -2.64
C LEU A 359 18.19 20.43 -1.43
N ARG A 360 18.10 21.74 -1.23
CA ARG A 360 17.26 22.37 -0.18
C ARG A 360 15.77 22.28 -0.47
N VAL A 361 15.39 22.53 -1.73
CA VAL A 361 13.98 22.42 -2.18
C VAL A 361 13.56 20.95 -2.24
N ASP A 362 14.47 20.05 -2.67
CA ASP A 362 14.29 18.60 -2.66
C ASP A 362 14.48 18.03 -1.23
N SER A 363 13.49 18.33 -0.39
CA SER A 363 13.38 17.90 1.02
C SER A 363 13.04 16.40 1.17
N GLY A 364 12.97 15.65 0.06
CA GLY A 364 12.52 14.25 0.03
C GLY A 364 13.11 13.42 -1.11
N ALA A 365 14.40 13.11 -1.03
CA ALA A 365 14.99 11.86 -1.56
C ALA A 365 15.17 11.67 -3.09
N ALA A 366 15.20 12.71 -3.94
CA ALA A 366 15.52 12.47 -5.35
C ALA A 366 17.03 12.24 -5.57
N SER A 367 17.89 13.17 -5.14
CA SER A 367 19.35 13.08 -5.38
C SER A 367 20.07 12.26 -4.31
N ARG A 368 20.76 11.19 -4.74
CA ARG A 368 21.52 10.27 -3.86
C ARG A 368 23.02 10.50 -3.88
N LEU A 369 23.52 11.24 -4.87
CA LEU A 369 24.93 11.54 -5.02
C LEU A 369 25.07 12.90 -5.73
N LEU A 370 25.97 13.74 -5.23
CA LEU A 370 26.38 14.98 -5.89
C LEU A 370 27.70 14.74 -6.61
N MET A 371 27.78 15.09 -7.89
CA MET A 371 29.03 15.15 -8.64
C MET A 371 29.38 16.61 -8.88
N LEU A 372 30.57 17.03 -8.46
CA LEU A 372 31.02 18.42 -8.55
C LEU A 372 32.32 18.50 -9.37
N GLU A 373 32.32 19.33 -10.40
CA GLU A 373 33.57 19.71 -11.05
C GLU A 373 34.35 20.73 -10.21
N THR A 374 35.62 20.42 -9.95
CA THR A 374 36.58 21.33 -9.32
C THR A 374 37.60 21.80 -10.36
N PRO A 375 37.75 23.12 -10.59
CA PRO A 375 38.79 23.64 -11.48
C PRO A 375 40.20 23.25 -11.01
N ALA A 376 41.10 22.99 -11.96
CA ALA A 376 42.47 22.62 -11.64
C ALA A 376 43.20 23.72 -10.83
N GLY A 377 43.88 23.31 -9.75
CA GLY A 377 44.63 24.21 -8.88
C GLY A 377 43.76 25.06 -7.93
N THR A 378 42.45 24.77 -7.83
CA THR A 378 41.57 25.40 -6.84
C THR A 378 41.23 24.41 -5.73
N VAL A 379 41.27 24.90 -4.48
CA VAL A 379 40.85 24.09 -3.32
C VAL A 379 39.36 23.81 -3.45
N PRO A 380 38.89 22.55 -3.33
CA PRO A 380 37.47 22.26 -3.38
C PRO A 380 36.72 23.07 -2.31
N PRO A 381 35.46 23.47 -2.55
CA PRO A 381 34.66 24.25 -1.60
C PRO A 381 34.15 23.36 -0.43
N LEU A 382 35.08 22.72 0.28
CA LEU A 382 34.79 21.76 1.36
C LEU A 382 34.01 22.40 2.51
N ASN A 383 34.26 23.68 2.79
CA ASN A 383 33.51 24.39 3.83
C ASN A 383 32.03 24.56 3.47
N ASP A 384 31.72 24.85 2.22
CA ASP A 384 30.35 25.00 1.74
C ASP A 384 29.65 23.63 1.71
N LEU A 385 30.36 22.58 1.25
CA LEU A 385 29.86 21.21 1.28
C LEU A 385 29.60 20.71 2.71
N ARG A 386 30.50 20.99 3.66
CA ARG A 386 30.33 20.64 5.08
C ARG A 386 29.24 21.46 5.76
N SER A 387 29.09 22.72 5.38
CA SER A 387 28.00 23.56 5.87
C SER A 387 26.65 23.02 5.38
N MET A 388 26.58 22.63 4.10
CA MET A 388 25.41 21.97 3.53
C MET A 388 25.13 20.63 4.22
N GLN A 389 26.13 19.75 4.41
CA GLN A 389 25.91 18.47 5.10
C GLN A 389 25.35 18.67 6.52
N ARG A 390 25.82 19.69 7.25
CA ARG A 390 25.26 20.08 8.55
C ARG A 390 23.83 20.62 8.44
N GLU A 391 23.54 21.42 7.43
CA GLU A 391 22.21 22.00 7.17
C GLU A 391 21.18 20.93 6.78
N LEU A 392 21.61 19.89 6.05
CA LEU A 392 20.78 18.74 5.69
C LEU A 392 20.48 17.78 6.88
N GLY A 393 21.15 17.99 8.03
CA GLY A 393 20.94 17.27 9.29
C GLY A 393 21.53 15.86 9.34
N GLU A 394 21.56 15.25 10.54
CA GLU A 394 22.09 13.89 10.81
C GLU A 394 21.36 12.76 10.05
N LEU A 395 20.27 13.07 9.34
CA LEU A 395 19.44 12.12 8.60
C LEU A 395 19.86 11.95 7.12
N ARG A 396 20.80 12.75 6.61
CA ARG A 396 21.15 12.77 5.17
C ARG A 396 22.66 12.87 4.96
N GLU A 397 23.33 11.73 5.01
CA GLU A 397 24.68 11.58 4.44
C GLU A 397 24.56 11.68 2.91
N LEU A 398 24.92 12.83 2.33
CA LEU A 398 25.00 13.00 0.88
C LEU A 398 26.45 12.73 0.44
N PRO A 399 26.74 11.61 -0.25
CA PRO A 399 28.04 11.40 -0.81
C PRO A 399 28.29 12.38 -1.97
N VAL A 400 29.54 12.82 -2.09
CA VAL A 400 30.00 13.80 -3.07
C VAL A 400 31.20 13.22 -3.83
N ALA A 401 31.08 13.11 -5.15
CA ALA A 401 32.19 12.80 -6.03
C ALA A 401 32.77 14.11 -6.58
N LEU A 402 34.05 14.37 -6.31
CA LEU A 402 34.80 15.46 -6.91
C LEU A 402 35.42 14.97 -8.22
N ILE A 403 35.27 15.72 -9.30
CA ILE A 403 35.90 15.42 -10.60
C ILE A 403 36.70 16.62 -11.08
N GLN A 404 37.82 16.37 -11.76
CA GLN A 404 38.69 17.40 -12.30
C GLN A 404 39.13 17.01 -13.71
N ALA A 405 39.04 17.95 -14.66
CA ALA A 405 39.31 17.65 -16.07
C ALA A 405 40.77 17.26 -16.34
N ASP A 406 41.72 17.85 -15.59
CA ASP A 406 43.16 17.72 -15.83
C ASP A 406 43.90 16.94 -14.71
N GLY A 407 43.25 15.97 -14.07
CA GLY A 407 43.90 15.12 -13.06
C GLY A 407 42.94 14.51 -12.05
N MET A 408 43.51 14.00 -10.95
CA MET A 408 42.73 13.59 -9.78
C MET A 408 42.61 14.77 -8.81
N PRO A 409 41.40 15.05 -8.28
CA PRO A 409 41.25 16.00 -7.19
C PRO A 409 42.03 15.51 -5.95
N GLU A 410 42.42 16.44 -5.07
CA GLU A 410 43.10 16.10 -3.81
C GLU A 410 42.23 15.19 -2.93
N GLU A 411 42.87 14.23 -2.26
CA GLU A 411 42.19 13.37 -1.29
C GLU A 411 41.65 14.19 -0.11
N THR A 412 40.43 13.86 0.30
CA THR A 412 39.78 14.49 1.45
C THR A 412 39.71 13.50 2.60
N GLU A 413 39.98 13.97 3.82
CA GLU A 413 39.80 13.17 5.05
C GLU A 413 38.33 12.84 5.35
N ASP A 414 37.41 13.47 4.62
CA ASP A 414 35.96 13.25 4.76
C ASP A 414 35.53 11.94 4.07
N PRO A 415 34.89 11.00 4.78
CA PRO A 415 34.49 9.72 4.20
C PRO A 415 33.37 9.83 3.16
N LEU A 416 32.59 10.92 3.17
CA LEU A 416 31.48 11.15 2.24
C LEU A 416 31.91 11.91 0.99
N ILE A 417 33.11 12.50 0.99
CA ILE A 417 33.65 13.21 -0.17
C ILE A 417 34.78 12.36 -0.74
N ARG A 418 34.72 12.07 -2.04
CA ARG A 418 35.72 11.23 -2.70
C ARG A 418 36.17 11.85 -4.01
N PRO A 419 37.49 11.91 -4.27
CA PRO A 419 37.99 12.25 -5.58
C PRO A 419 37.71 11.10 -6.56
N LEU A 420 37.29 11.45 -7.77
CA LEU A 420 36.93 10.49 -8.81
C LEU A 420 37.65 10.88 -10.11
N PRO A 421 38.23 9.92 -10.86
CA PRO A 421 38.79 10.19 -12.18
C PRO A 421 37.71 10.74 -13.11
N TRP A 422 38.11 11.52 -14.11
CA TRP A 422 37.18 12.11 -15.06
C TRP A 422 36.30 11.04 -15.75
N PRO A 423 34.96 11.11 -15.64
CA PRO A 423 34.09 10.14 -16.30
C PRO A 423 34.27 10.18 -17.82
N GLY A 424 34.60 9.01 -18.40
CA GLY A 424 34.91 8.88 -19.83
C GLY A 424 36.40 8.71 -20.14
N THR A 425 37.27 8.63 -19.13
CA THR A 425 38.64 8.13 -19.31
C THR A 425 38.66 6.69 -19.83
N ALA A 426 39.68 6.35 -20.63
CA ALA A 426 39.79 5.06 -21.30
C ALA A 426 39.96 3.86 -20.35
N ASP A 427 40.38 4.10 -19.11
CA ASP A 427 40.61 3.08 -18.09
C ASP A 427 39.34 2.65 -17.35
N GLY A 428 38.25 3.43 -17.40
CA GLY A 428 36.99 3.15 -16.72
C GLY A 428 37.08 3.06 -15.19
N ALA A 429 38.20 3.48 -14.59
CA ALA A 429 38.48 3.35 -13.16
C ALA A 429 37.51 4.17 -12.28
N TRP A 430 36.87 5.17 -12.87
CA TRP A 430 35.86 6.01 -12.24
C TRP A 430 34.57 5.24 -11.87
N LEU A 431 34.23 4.19 -12.63
CA LEU A 431 32.92 3.54 -12.53
C LEU A 431 32.75 2.71 -11.24
N PRO A 432 33.71 1.84 -10.84
CA PRO A 432 33.61 1.13 -9.57
C PRO A 432 33.58 2.06 -8.35
N LEU A 433 34.35 3.16 -8.39
CA LEU A 433 34.37 4.16 -7.32
C LEU A 433 33.02 4.90 -7.20
N LEU A 434 32.40 5.18 -8.35
CA LEU A 434 31.08 5.81 -8.39
C LEU A 434 29.97 4.85 -7.93
N ASP A 435 30.09 3.56 -8.23
CA ASP A 435 29.18 2.52 -7.73
C ASP A 435 29.27 2.41 -6.20
N GLU A 436 30.48 2.38 -5.64
CA GLU A 436 30.73 2.33 -4.20
C GLU A 436 30.13 3.56 -3.49
N LEU A 437 30.39 4.77 -4.01
CA LEU A 437 29.81 6.01 -3.51
C LEU A 437 28.28 6.05 -3.59
N ALA A 438 27.72 5.43 -4.62
CA ALA A 438 26.27 5.29 -4.79
C ALA A 438 25.67 4.16 -3.92
N GLY A 439 26.50 3.40 -3.21
CA GLY A 439 26.10 2.27 -2.37
C GLY A 439 25.57 1.07 -3.13
N LEU A 440 26.15 0.77 -4.31
CA LEU A 440 25.73 -0.28 -5.24
C LEU A 440 26.53 -1.58 -5.14
#